data_AF-A0A1C6API5-F1
#
_entry.id   AF-A0A1C6API5-F1
#
_cell.length_a   1.000
_cell.length_b   1.000
_cell.length_c   1.000
_cell.angle_alpha   90.00
_cell.angle_beta   90.00
_cell.angle_gamma   90.00
#
_symmetry.space_group_name_H-M   'P 1'
#
loop_
_entity.id
_entity.type
_entity.pdbx_description
1 polymer ?
#
loop_
_entity_poly.entity_id
_entity_poly.type
_entity_poly.pdbx_seq_one_letter_code
_entity_poly.pdbx_strand_id
1 'polypeptide(L)' 'MIYACQTKYCHYLFYGSQREAACPDCGKKQIRPATRGERTEFFRLRTEFLPVGKRSG' A
#
# COMPACT_ATOMS: atom_id res chain seq x y z
N MET A 1 -4.92 -8.16 -0.46
CA MET A 1 -4.65 -7.66 0.91
C MET A 1 -3.56 -6.60 0.80
N ILE A 2 -3.56 -5.56 1.66
CA ILE A 2 -2.50 -4.54 1.62
C ILE A 2 -1.31 -5.04 2.45
N TYR A 3 -0.13 -5.00 1.87
CA TYR A 3 1.12 -5.36 2.51
C TYR A 3 2.02 -4.13 2.63
N ALA A 4 2.84 -4.12 3.67
CA ALA A 4 3.85 -3.12 3.96
C ALA A 4 5.23 -3.78 3.99
N CYS A 5 6.19 -3.19 3.32
CA CYS A 5 7.58 -3.62 3.43
C CYS A 5 8.18 -3.14 4.76
N GLN A 6 8.72 -4.05 5.57
CA GLN A 6 9.42 -3.70 6.83
C GLN A 6 10.89 -3.33 6.64
N THR A 7 11.38 -3.32 5.40
CA THR A 7 12.76 -2.92 5.13
C THR A 7 12.95 -1.46 5.51
N LYS A 8 13.98 -1.19 6.33
CA LYS A 8 14.34 0.12 6.93
C LYS A 8 14.41 1.34 5.98
N TYR A 9 14.41 1.11 4.67
CA TYR A 9 14.49 2.14 3.62
C TYR A 9 13.44 2.02 2.51
N CYS A 10 12.51 1.06 2.59
CA CYS A 10 11.49 0.87 1.56
C CYS A 10 10.13 1.33 2.06
N HIS A 11 9.65 0.79 3.19
CA HIS A 11 8.34 1.14 3.79
C HIS A 11 7.17 1.17 2.78
N TYR A 12 7.33 0.49 1.64
CA TYR A 12 6.40 0.56 0.52
C TYR A 12 5.12 -0.21 0.84
N LEU A 13 3.98 0.45 0.63
CA LEU A 13 2.64 -0.10 0.81
C LEU A 13 2.08 -0.49 -0.55
N PHE A 14 1.63 -1.73 -0.70
CA PHE A 14 1.15 -2.24 -1.99
C PHE A 14 0.05 -3.29 -1.82
N TYR A 15 -0.70 -3.51 -2.90
CA TYR A 15 -1.66 -4.61 -2.97
C TYR A 15 -0.95 -5.89 -3.33
N GLY A 16 -1.01 -6.87 -2.44
CA GLY A 16 -0.49 -8.21 -2.69
C GLY A 16 -1.54 -9.28 -2.46
N SER A 17 -1.18 -10.48 -2.88
CA SER A 17 -1.91 -11.71 -2.58
C SER A 17 -1.14 -12.54 -1.56
N GLN A 18 -1.74 -13.60 -1.03
CA GLN A 18 -1.08 -14.50 -0.06
C GLN A 18 0.14 -15.25 -0.65
N ARG A 19 0.28 -15.23 -1.98
CA ARG A 19 1.44 -15.76 -2.73
C ARG A 19 2.58 -14.75 -2.86
N GLU A 20 2.34 -13.48 -2.53
CA GLU A 20 3.40 -12.49 -2.56
C GLU A 20 4.39 -12.79 -1.44
N ALA A 21 5.64 -13.10 -1.81
CA ALA A 21 6.69 -13.46 -0.87
C ALA A 21 7.76 -12.36 -0.73
N ALA A 22 7.71 -11.33 -1.58
CA ALA A 22 8.71 -10.27 -1.64
C ALA A 22 8.07 -8.92 -1.92
N CYS A 23 8.76 -7.86 -1.51
CA CYS A 23 8.39 -6.50 -1.86
C CYS A 23 8.72 -6.26 -3.35
N PRO A 24 7.77 -5.76 -4.17
CA PRO A 24 8.02 -5.49 -5.58
C PRO A 24 9.00 -4.34 -5.82
N ASP A 25 9.20 -3.47 -4.82
CA ASP A 25 10.03 -2.28 -4.94
C ASP A 25 11.51 -2.56 -4.60
N CYS A 26 11.77 -3.30 -3.52
CA CYS A 26 13.14 -3.60 -3.06
C CYS A 26 13.56 -5.09 -3.18
N GLY A 27 12.66 -5.98 -3.61
CA GLY A 27 12.90 -7.41 -3.74
C GLY A 27 13.08 -8.18 -2.43
N LYS A 28 13.04 -7.50 -1.27
CA LYS A 28 13.22 -8.17 0.04
C LYS A 28 11.96 -8.90 0.46
N LYS A 29 12.14 -10.07 1.09
CA LYS A 29 11.05 -10.93 1.61
C LYS A 29 10.45 -10.45 2.93
N GLN A 30 10.92 -9.33 3.46
CA GLN A 30 10.41 -8.73 4.70
C GLN A 30 9.17 -7.89 4.40
N ILE A 31 8.07 -8.57 4.13
CA ILE A 31 6.74 -7.97 3.96
C ILE A 31 5.83 -8.45 5.09
N ARG A 32 4.97 -7.55 5.56
CA ARG A 32 3.93 -7.87 6.54
C ARG A 32 2.58 -7.34 6.05
N PRO A 33 1.46 -7.88 6.53
CA PRO A 33 0.19 -7.21 6.34
C PRO A 33 0.25 -5.78 6.90
N ALA A 34 -0.27 -4.82 6.15
CA ALA A 34 -0.36 -3.43 6.59
C ALA A 34 -1.26 -3.35 7.83
N THR A 35 -0.88 -2.49 8.77
CA THR A 35 -1.68 -2.22 9.98
C THR A 35 -2.95 -1.46 9.62
N ARG A 36 -3.89 -1.36 10.56
CA ARG A 36 -5.14 -0.63 10.34
C ARG A 36 -4.90 0.84 9.99
N GLY A 37 -3.93 1.49 10.64
CA GLY A 37 -3.55 2.88 10.34
C GLY A 37 -2.94 3.04 8.94
N GLU A 38 -1.97 2.19 8.58
CA GLU A 38 -1.36 2.22 7.24
C GLU A 38 -2.36 1.93 6.12
N ARG A 39 -3.33 1.03 6.37
CA ARG A 39 -4.41 0.80 5.41
C ARG A 39 -5.24 2.06 5.23
N THR A 40 -5.64 2.71 6.32
CA THR A 40 -6.41 3.96 6.26
C THR A 40 -5.64 5.06 5.50
N GLU A 41 -4.36 5.24 5.79
CA GLU A 41 -3.50 6.21 5.08
C GLU A 41 -3.40 5.89 3.59
N PHE A 42 -3.16 4.61 3.27
CA PHE A 42 -3.07 4.12 1.90
C PHE A 42 -4.38 4.35 1.12
N PHE A 43 -5.52 4.13 1.75
CA PHE A 43 -6.82 4.44 1.15
C PHE A 43 -7.06 5.94 1.02
N ARG A 44 -6.68 6.76 2.01
CA ARG A 44 -6.78 8.22 1.95
C ARG A 44 -5.97 8.79 0.79
N LEU A 45 -4.69 8.46 0.73
CA LEU A 45 -3.81 8.86 -0.37
C LEU A 45 -4.41 8.41 -1.72
N ARG A 46 -4.85 7.16 -1.85
CA ARG A 46 -5.43 6.69 -3.11
C ARG A 46 -6.77 7.35 -3.46
N THR A 47 -7.57 7.72 -2.47
CA THR A 47 -8.81 8.48 -2.65
C THR A 47 -8.52 9.93 -3.02
N GLU A 48 -7.48 10.55 -2.47
CA GLU A 48 -7.03 11.90 -2.84
C GLU A 48 -6.39 11.94 -4.23
N PHE A 49 -5.70 10.87 -4.63
CA PHE A 49 -5.13 10.70 -5.97
C PHE A 49 -6.11 10.15 -7.01
N LEU A 50 -7.32 9.73 -6.60
CA LEU A 50 -8.44 9.59 -7.52
C LEU A 50 -8.98 11.00 -7.72
N PRO A 51 -8.81 11.64 -8.90
CA PRO A 51 -9.60 12.82 -9.18
C PRO A 51 -11.05 12.37 -9.05
N VAL A 52 -11.75 12.88 -8.05
CA VAL A 52 -13.20 12.92 -8.08
C VAL A 52 -13.52 13.52 -9.44
N GLY A 53 -13.92 12.64 -10.36
CA GLY A 53 -14.51 13.07 -11.60
C GLY A 53 -15.62 14.04 -11.23
N LYS A 54 -15.49 15.26 -11.74
CA LYS A 54 -16.52 16.29 -11.85
C LYS A 54 -17.87 15.84 -11.26
N ARG A 55 -18.25 16.37 -10.10
CA ARG A 55 -19.66 16.64 -9.85
C ARG A 55 -19.85 18.13 -9.95
N SER A 56 -20.10 18.56 -11.19
CA SER A 56 -20.82 19.77 -11.49
C SER A 56 -22.08 19.82 -10.64
N GLY A 57 -22.30 20.94 -9.98
CA GLY A 57 -23.50 21.32 -9.24
C GLY A 57 -23.38 22.78 -8.89
#